data_AF-A0A1W2EV66-F1
#
_entry.id   AF-A0A1W2EV66-F1
#
_cell.length_a   1.000
_cell.length_b   1.000
_cell.length_c   1.000
_cell.angle_alpha   90.00
_cell.angle_beta   90.00
_cell.angle_gamma   90.00
#
_symmetry.space_group_name_H-M   'P 1'
#
loop_
_entity.id
_entity.type
_entity.pdbx_description
1 polymer ?
#
loop_
_entity_poly.entity_id
_entity_poly.type
_entity_poly.pdbx_seq_one_letter_code
_entity_poly.pdbx_strand_id
1 'polypeptide(L)'
;MIVVTLHCGYDKPFESSLPEDIKIDLEKKGATVVTSSHALSGIERSISEKHSGIYPVLLIGDTLKLFGQGMKVVAEIAVMASDAGCLSGKDIVSIGGTNDGADTAVILKPAHQNNFFHMRIREIICKPRKF
;
A
#
# COMPACT_ATOMS: atom_id res chain seq x y z
N MET A 1 -11.89 10.27 3.58
CA MET A 1 -11.38 8.88 3.37
C MET A 1 -10.21 8.96 2.41
N ILE A 2 -9.18 8.14 2.54
CA ILE A 2 -8.05 8.11 1.60
C ILE A 2 -8.09 6.78 0.88
N VAL A 3 -8.11 6.81 -0.45
CA VAL A 3 -8.11 5.64 -1.31
C VAL A 3 -6.77 5.60 -2.03
N VAL A 4 -5.98 4.57 -1.76
CA VAL A 4 -4.71 4.35 -2.45
C VAL A 4 -4.94 3.31 -3.54
N THR A 5 -4.55 3.62 -4.77
CA THR A 5 -4.69 2.71 -5.93
C THR A 5 -3.33 2.37 -6.53
N LEU A 6 -3.34 1.39 -7.44
CA LEU A 6 -2.18 0.95 -8.19
C LEU A 6 -1.54 2.10 -8.97
N HIS A 7 -0.22 2.07 -9.11
CA HIS A 7 0.48 3.05 -9.93
C HIS A 7 0.05 2.94 -11.40
N CYS A 8 0.07 4.07 -12.12
CA CYS A 8 -0.06 4.05 -13.58
C CYS A 8 1.04 3.17 -14.19
N GLY A 9 0.68 2.29 -15.11
CA GLY A 9 1.62 1.31 -15.66
C GLY A 9 1.62 -0.06 -14.98
N TYR A 10 0.80 -0.30 -13.95
CA TYR A 10 0.81 -1.58 -13.23
C TYR A 10 0.39 -2.77 -14.12
N ASP A 11 -0.76 -2.66 -14.79
CA ASP A 11 -1.26 -3.72 -15.70
C ASP A 11 -0.77 -3.53 -17.14
N LYS A 12 -0.77 -2.28 -17.62
CA LYS A 12 -0.38 -1.90 -18.99
C LYS A 12 0.40 -0.59 -18.98
N PRO A 13 1.48 -0.46 -19.78
CA PRO A 13 2.28 0.76 -19.82
C PRO A 13 1.46 2.01 -20.09
N PHE A 14 1.67 3.06 -19.28
CA PHE A 14 1.02 4.37 -19.40
C PHE A 14 -0.52 4.38 -19.23
N GLU A 15 -1.11 3.30 -18.71
CA GLU A 15 -2.54 3.24 -18.40
C GLU A 15 -2.77 3.21 -16.88
N SER A 16 -3.82 3.91 -16.42
CA SER A 16 -4.28 3.87 -15.02
C SER A 16 -5.21 2.67 -14.83
N SER A 17 -4.98 1.87 -13.77
CA SER A 17 -5.89 0.78 -13.38
C SER A 17 -7.21 1.30 -12.77
N LEU A 18 -7.23 2.54 -12.27
CA LEU A 18 -8.47 3.19 -11.80
C LEU A 18 -9.08 4.03 -12.93
N PRO A 19 -10.31 3.71 -13.39
CA PRO A 19 -11.03 4.52 -14.37
C PRO A 19 -11.29 5.95 -13.86
N GLU A 20 -11.22 6.93 -14.76
CA GLU A 20 -11.33 8.35 -14.40
C GLU A 20 -12.73 8.72 -13.87
N ASP A 21 -13.78 8.11 -14.41
CA ASP A 21 -15.16 8.31 -13.94
C ASP A 21 -15.35 7.81 -12.50
N ILE A 22 -14.75 6.67 -12.16
CA ILE A 22 -14.75 6.13 -10.79
C ILE A 22 -13.93 7.03 -9.85
N LYS A 23 -12.77 7.52 -10.31
CA LYS A 23 -11.97 8.47 -9.52
C LYS A 23 -12.76 9.75 -9.20
N ILE A 24 -13.41 10.33 -10.21
CA ILE A 24 -14.25 11.53 -10.05
C ILE A 24 -15.42 11.25 -9.08
N ASP A 25 -16.06 10.07 -9.16
CA ASP A 25 -17.13 9.70 -8.24
C ASP A 25 -16.64 9.58 -6.78
N LEU A 26 -15.47 8.97 -6.56
CA LEU A 26 -14.83 8.88 -5.23
C LEU A 26 -14.52 10.28 -4.66
N GLU A 27 -13.94 11.15 -5.48
CA GLU A 27 -13.59 12.51 -5.06
C GLU A 27 -14.84 13.34 -4.75
N LYS A 28 -15.91 13.21 -5.53
CA LYS A 28 -17.21 13.83 -5.24
C LYS A 28 -17.83 13.36 -3.92
N LYS A 29 -17.53 12.12 -3.51
CA LYS A 29 -17.94 11.56 -2.21
C LYS A 29 -17.00 11.96 -1.05
N GLY A 30 -16.04 12.85 -1.29
CA GLY A 30 -15.11 13.36 -0.28
C GLY A 30 -13.94 12.43 0.02
N ALA A 31 -13.63 11.50 -0.89
CA ALA A 31 -12.39 10.73 -0.82
C ALA A 31 -11.23 11.49 -1.45
N THR A 32 -10.03 11.29 -0.92
CA THR A 32 -8.78 11.68 -1.58
C THR A 32 -8.19 10.43 -2.24
N VAL A 33 -7.95 10.48 -3.54
CA VAL A 33 -7.36 9.36 -4.29
C VAL A 33 -5.85 9.58 -4.43
N VAL A 34 -5.06 8.58 -4.04
CA VAL A 34 -3.61 8.58 -4.13
C VAL A 34 -3.17 7.52 -5.13
N THR A 35 -2.40 7.95 -6.13
CA THR A 35 -1.76 7.09 -7.13
C THR A 35 -0.26 7.37 -7.10
N SER A 36 0.54 6.39 -6.73
CA SER A 36 1.99 6.51 -6.67
C SER A 36 2.66 5.13 -6.77
N SER A 37 3.98 5.11 -6.94
CA SER A 37 4.75 3.86 -6.90
C SER A 37 4.52 3.11 -5.58
N HIS A 38 4.37 1.79 -5.67
CA HIS A 38 4.27 0.90 -4.51
C HIS A 38 5.50 1.01 -3.62
N ALA A 39 5.32 1.48 -2.38
CA ALA A 39 6.42 1.80 -1.47
C ALA A 39 7.25 0.58 -1.04
N LEU A 40 6.66 -0.63 -1.05
CA LEU A 40 7.32 -1.88 -0.70
C LEU A 40 7.69 -2.71 -1.94
N SER A 41 7.92 -2.04 -3.07
CA SER A 41 8.60 -2.62 -4.22
C SER A 41 9.41 -1.61 -5.01
N GLY A 42 8.80 -0.48 -5.42
CA GLY A 42 9.44 0.57 -6.20
C GLY A 42 10.25 0.02 -7.38
N ILE A 43 11.42 0.64 -7.62
CA ILE A 43 12.33 0.24 -8.69
C ILE A 43 13.00 -1.11 -8.45
N GLU A 44 13.10 -1.58 -7.18
CA GLU A 44 13.69 -2.89 -6.88
C GLU A 44 12.93 -4.02 -7.57
N ARG A 45 11.63 -3.83 -7.87
CA ARG A 45 10.86 -4.79 -8.67
C ARG A 45 11.51 -5.05 -10.02
N SER A 46 11.79 -3.99 -10.79
CA SER A 46 12.43 -4.10 -12.11
C SER A 46 13.85 -4.65 -12.01
N ILE A 47 14.58 -4.33 -10.94
CA ILE A 47 15.91 -4.89 -10.70
C ILE A 47 15.81 -6.41 -10.49
N SER A 48 14.86 -6.87 -9.65
CA SER A 48 14.66 -8.29 -9.39
C SER A 48 14.26 -9.09 -10.64
N GLU A 49 13.40 -8.53 -11.49
CA GLU A 49 12.95 -9.18 -12.73
C GLU A 49 14.08 -9.28 -13.76
N LYS A 50 14.94 -8.26 -13.85
CA LYS A 50 16.03 -8.22 -14.82
C LYS A 50 17.26 -9.02 -14.38
N HIS A 51 17.62 -8.92 -13.11
CA HIS A 51 18.90 -9.42 -12.61
C HIS A 51 18.78 -10.68 -11.75
N SER A 52 17.56 -11.06 -11.35
CA SER A 52 17.28 -12.09 -10.35
C SER A 52 17.89 -11.78 -8.98
N GLY A 53 17.17 -12.05 -7.90
CA GLY A 53 17.67 -11.85 -6.53
C GLY A 53 16.62 -11.32 -5.56
N ILE A 54 17.05 -11.18 -4.30
CA ILE A 54 16.24 -10.63 -3.21
C ILE A 54 16.85 -9.29 -2.81
N TYR A 55 16.02 -8.26 -2.75
CA TYR A 55 16.44 -6.89 -2.47
C TYR A 55 15.78 -6.40 -1.17
N PRO A 56 16.39 -5.45 -0.43
CA PRO A 56 15.94 -5.08 0.90
C PRO A 56 14.47 -4.66 1.00
N VAL A 57 13.95 -3.84 0.08
CA VAL A 57 12.55 -3.40 0.10
C VAL A 57 11.61 -4.58 -0.18
N LEU A 58 11.96 -5.41 -1.16
CA LEU A 58 11.20 -6.63 -1.48
C LEU A 58 11.20 -7.62 -0.30
N LEU A 59 12.32 -7.78 0.40
CA LEU A 59 12.47 -8.64 1.57
C LEU A 59 11.59 -8.18 2.74
N ILE A 60 11.48 -6.87 2.97
CA ILE A 60 10.55 -6.31 3.95
C ILE A 60 9.11 -6.65 3.56
N GLY A 61 8.77 -6.46 2.28
CA GLY A 61 7.45 -6.84 1.74
C GLY A 61 7.13 -8.32 1.99
N ASP A 62 8.07 -9.21 1.68
CA ASP A 62 7.90 -10.66 1.90
C ASP A 62 7.84 -11.04 3.38
N THR A 63 8.57 -10.33 4.24
CA THR A 63 8.50 -10.50 5.69
C THR A 63 7.10 -10.13 6.22
N LEU A 64 6.50 -9.05 5.73
CA LEU A 64 5.14 -8.67 6.13
C LEU A 64 4.09 -9.67 5.63
N LYS A 65 4.32 -10.30 4.47
CA LYS A 65 3.46 -11.36 3.94
C LYS A 65 3.42 -12.61 4.83
N LEU A 66 4.32 -12.78 5.79
CA LEU A 66 4.20 -13.80 6.85
C LEU A 66 2.92 -13.67 7.68
N PHE A 67 2.24 -12.52 7.62
CA PHE A 67 0.93 -12.29 8.24
C PHE A 67 -0.24 -12.33 7.24
N GLY A 68 0.02 -12.46 5.94
CA GLY A 68 -0.93 -12.37 4.83
C GLY A 68 -0.56 -11.28 3.82
N GLN A 69 -1.01 -11.41 2.56
CA GLN A 69 -0.77 -10.37 1.54
C GLN A 69 -1.30 -9.00 1.98
N GLY A 70 -2.50 -8.98 2.56
CA GLY A 70 -3.11 -7.77 3.10
C GLY A 70 -2.25 -7.06 4.14
N MET A 71 -1.43 -7.75 4.95
CA MET A 71 -0.54 -7.11 5.93
C MET A 71 0.55 -6.27 5.25
N LYS A 72 1.12 -6.78 4.15
CA LYS A 72 2.08 -6.01 3.35
C LYS A 72 1.38 -4.79 2.75
N VAL A 73 0.17 -4.97 2.22
CA VAL A 73 -0.61 -3.89 1.58
C VAL A 73 -0.93 -2.78 2.56
N VAL A 74 -1.45 -3.08 3.76
CA VAL A 74 -1.81 -2.04 4.75
C VAL A 74 -0.62 -1.18 5.19
N ALA A 75 0.58 -1.77 5.26
CA ALA A 75 1.81 -1.03 5.54
C ALA A 75 2.23 -0.18 4.33
N GLU A 76 2.21 -0.76 3.13
CA GLU A 76 2.60 -0.08 1.89
C GLU A 76 1.73 1.15 1.60
N ILE A 77 0.41 1.00 1.62
CA ILE A 77 -0.51 2.10 1.31
C ILE A 77 -0.46 3.21 2.38
N ALA A 78 -0.12 2.86 3.63
CA ALA A 78 0.09 3.84 4.68
C ALA A 78 1.32 4.72 4.42
N VAL A 79 2.41 4.14 3.90
CA VAL A 79 3.59 4.91 3.48
C VAL A 79 3.25 5.78 2.28
N MET A 80 2.59 5.21 1.26
CA MET A 80 2.18 5.96 0.06
C MET A 80 1.29 7.16 0.40
N ALA A 81 0.30 6.97 1.28
CA ALA A 81 -0.57 8.05 1.74
C ALA A 81 0.15 9.08 2.63
N SER A 82 1.15 8.65 3.41
CA SER A 82 1.99 9.56 4.20
C SER A 82 2.80 10.47 3.29
N ASP A 83 3.46 9.90 2.29
CA ASP A 83 4.34 10.63 1.37
C ASP A 83 3.55 11.54 0.41
N ALA A 84 2.28 11.21 0.14
CA ALA A 84 1.35 12.09 -0.57
C ALA A 84 0.83 13.26 0.29
N GLY A 85 1.23 13.37 1.56
CA GLY A 85 0.78 14.44 2.47
C GLY A 85 -0.70 14.33 2.88
N CYS A 86 -1.32 13.15 2.67
CA CYS A 86 -2.74 12.95 2.97
C CYS A 86 -3.00 12.61 4.45
N LEU A 87 -1.96 12.24 5.20
CA LEU A 87 -2.07 11.80 6.58
C LEU A 87 -1.56 12.85 7.58
N SER A 88 -2.23 12.93 8.74
CA SER A 88 -1.87 13.85 9.82
C SER A 88 -0.75 13.36 10.75
N GLY A 89 -0.28 12.11 10.56
CA GLY A 89 0.71 11.46 11.43
C GLY A 89 0.16 10.85 12.73
N LYS A 90 -1.16 10.99 12.98
CA LYS A 90 -1.86 10.27 14.06
C LYS A 90 -2.09 8.81 13.67
N ASP A 91 -2.44 7.99 14.65
CA ASP A 91 -2.82 6.59 14.41
C ASP A 91 -4.05 6.53 13.47
N ILE A 92 -4.02 5.60 12.52
CA ILE A 92 -5.05 5.40 11.48
C ILE A 92 -5.49 3.94 11.41
N VAL A 93 -6.67 3.72 10.85
CA VAL A 93 -7.07 2.41 10.34
C VAL A 93 -6.60 2.29 8.89
N SER A 94 -5.74 1.31 8.61
CA SER A 94 -5.31 0.95 7.25
C SER A 94 -5.94 -0.37 6.86
N ILE A 95 -6.53 -0.42 5.65
CA ILE A 95 -7.33 -1.54 5.16
C ILE A 95 -6.78 -1.99 3.81
N GLY A 96 -6.53 -3.28 3.66
CA GLY A 96 -5.97 -3.90 2.46
C GLY A 96 -6.46 -5.33 2.30
N GLY A 97 -6.03 -6.00 1.23
CA GLY A 97 -6.51 -7.33 0.88
C GLY A 97 -5.53 -8.15 0.06
N THR A 98 -6.01 -9.31 -0.36
CA THR A 98 -5.29 -10.27 -1.21
C THR A 98 -5.94 -10.30 -2.59
N ASN A 99 -5.18 -9.92 -3.63
CA ASN A 99 -5.66 -9.77 -5.01
C ASN A 99 -6.80 -8.75 -5.15
N ASP A 100 -8.01 -9.13 -4.76
CA ASP A 100 -9.23 -8.34 -4.87
C ASP A 100 -9.93 -8.21 -3.51
N GLY A 101 -10.58 -7.07 -3.30
CA GLY A 101 -11.30 -6.78 -2.06
C GLY A 101 -10.37 -6.45 -0.88
N ALA A 102 -10.90 -6.65 0.34
CA ALA A 102 -10.20 -6.34 1.58
C ALA A 102 -10.41 -7.47 2.60
N ASP A 103 -9.32 -7.98 3.16
CA ASP A 103 -9.31 -9.09 4.11
C ASP A 103 -8.50 -8.80 5.39
N THR A 104 -7.77 -7.68 5.41
CA THR A 104 -6.85 -7.30 6.48
C THR A 104 -7.07 -5.84 6.86
N ALA A 105 -7.25 -5.58 8.15
CA ALA A 105 -7.38 -4.23 8.69
C ALA A 105 -6.55 -4.10 9.97
N VAL A 106 -5.81 -3.00 10.09
CA VAL A 106 -4.91 -2.74 11.22
C VAL A 106 -5.04 -1.29 11.68
N ILE A 107 -4.85 -1.07 12.99
CA ILE A 107 -4.55 0.25 13.52
C ILE A 107 -3.04 0.42 13.49
N LEU A 108 -2.54 1.47 12.84
CA LEU A 108 -1.10 1.75 12.79
C LEU A 108 -0.80 3.24 12.97
N LYS A 109 0.38 3.53 13.52
CA LYS A 109 1.03 4.84 13.41
C LYS A 109 1.80 4.88 12.10
N PRO A 110 1.44 5.76 11.15
CA PRO A 110 2.10 5.83 9.85
C PRO A 110 3.51 6.43 9.95
N ALA A 111 4.32 6.20 8.92
CA ALA A 111 5.64 6.78 8.74
C ALA A 111 5.89 7.04 7.25
N HIS A 112 6.82 7.94 6.95
CA HIS A 112 7.28 8.24 5.59
C HIS A 112 8.29 7.19 5.11
N GLN A 113 8.52 7.11 3.80
CA GLN A 113 9.51 6.15 3.26
C GLN A 113 10.91 6.38 3.83
N ASN A 114 11.31 7.64 4.05
CA ASN A 114 12.64 7.99 4.56
C ASN A 114 12.84 7.68 6.05
N ASN A 115 11.78 7.29 6.77
CA ASN A 115 11.83 6.86 8.15
C ASN A 115 10.92 5.65 8.40
N PHE A 116 10.79 4.75 7.42
CA PHE A 116 9.86 3.62 7.41
C PHE A 116 9.80 2.85 8.74
N PHE A 117 10.95 2.57 9.35
CA PHE A 117 11.06 1.82 10.61
C PHE A 117 10.54 2.57 11.85
N HIS A 118 10.02 3.79 11.71
CA HIS A 118 9.26 4.51 12.73
C HIS A 118 7.77 4.13 12.74
N MET A 119 7.28 3.42 11.70
CA MET A 119 5.92 2.88 11.67
C MET A 119 5.69 1.96 12.86
N ARG A 120 4.48 1.99 13.44
CA ARG A 120 4.09 1.07 14.51
C ARG A 120 2.73 0.46 14.19
N ILE A 121 2.68 -0.85 13.98
CA ILE A 121 1.41 -1.58 14.01
C ILE A 121 0.96 -1.63 15.47
N ARG A 122 -0.21 -1.05 15.76
CA ARG A 122 -0.78 -0.98 17.11
C ARG A 122 -1.62 -2.21 17.40
N GLU A 123 -2.55 -2.49 16.49
CA GLU A 123 -3.55 -3.53 16.64
C GLU A 123 -3.86 -4.14 15.28
N ILE A 124 -4.13 -5.44 15.26
CA ILE A 124 -4.63 -6.15 14.09
C ILE A 124 -6.12 -6.40 14.34
N ILE A 125 -6.99 -5.74 13.59
CA ILE A 125 -8.45 -5.85 13.72
C ILE A 125 -8.90 -7.18 13.12
N CYS A 126 -8.46 -7.47 11.91
CA CYS A 126 -8.71 -8.72 11.22
C CYS A 126 -7.59 -9.05 10.23
N LYS A 127 -7.43 -10.33 9.96
CA LYS A 127 -6.60 -10.88 8.87
C LYS A 127 -7.03 -12.32 8.57
N PRO A 128 -6.74 -12.86 7.39
CA PRO A 128 -6.96 -14.28 7.12
C PRO A 128 -6.22 -15.20 8.10
N ARG A 129 -6.87 -16.29 8.50
CA ARG A 129 -6.23 -17.37 9.28
C ARG A 129 -5.43 -18.33 8.39
N LYS A 130 -5.87 -18.54 7.15
CA LYS A 130 -5.21 -19.34 6.12
C LYS A 130 -4.97 -18.42 4.92
N PHE A 131 -3.73 -18.34 4.47
CA PHE A 131 -3.25 -17.50 3.36
C PHE A 131 -1.96 -18.08 2.78
#